data_AF-A0A419KIM1-F1
#
_entry.id   AF-A0A419KIM1-F1
#
_cell.length_a   1.000
_cell.length_b   1.000
_cell.length_c   1.000
_cell.angle_alpha   90.00
_cell.angle_beta   90.00
_cell.angle_gamma   90.00
#
_symmetry.space_group_name_H-M   'P 1'
#
loop_
_entity.id
_entity.type
_entity.pdbx_description
1 polymer ?
#
loop_
_entity_poly.entity_id
_entity_poly.type
_entity_poly.pdbx_seq_one_letter_code
_entity_poly.pdbx_strand_id
1 'polypeptide(L)'
;MLDLKSQRRLAASILKVGENRVWIDPKRMEDVESAITREEIRKLIHEGAIKAHKKKGVSRGRARIIHQKKKKGLRRGPGSRSGARKARQPRKKMWIMKIRALRRRLRLLKERHVISRSVYRRLYV
;
A
#
# COMPACT_ATOMS: atom_id res chain seq x y z
N MET A 1 3.52 43.60 4.09
CA MET A 1 3.98 42.19 4.03
C MET A 1 2.83 41.41 3.41
N LEU A 2 3.05 40.79 2.25
CA LEU A 2 1.99 40.08 1.50
C LEU A 2 1.47 38.88 2.32
N ASP A 3 0.17 38.85 2.66
CA ASP A 3 -0.47 37.73 3.37
C ASP A 3 -1.31 36.88 2.41
N LEU A 4 -0.73 35.79 1.92
CA LEU A 4 -1.36 34.88 0.95
C LEU A 4 -2.04 33.67 1.62
N LYS A 5 -2.22 33.66 2.95
CA LYS A 5 -2.75 32.50 3.68
C LYS A 5 -4.17 32.12 3.23
N SER A 6 -5.03 33.12 3.02
CA SER A 6 -6.43 32.88 2.65
C SER A 6 -6.55 32.28 1.25
N GLN A 7 -5.78 32.81 0.29
CA GLN A 7 -5.70 32.34 -1.09
C GLN A 7 -5.09 30.94 -1.14
N ARG A 8 -4.06 30.66 -0.33
CA ARG A 8 -3.50 29.30 -0.18
C ARG A 8 -4.53 28.29 0.30
N ARG A 9 -5.34 28.66 1.30
CA ARG A 9 -6.42 27.81 1.83
C ARG A 9 -7.51 27.56 0.78
N LEU A 10 -7.91 28.59 0.04
CA LEU A 10 -8.89 28.47 -1.04
C LEU A 10 -8.38 27.59 -2.18
N ALA A 11 -7.15 27.83 -2.63
CA ALA A 11 -6.50 27.02 -3.66
C ALA A 11 -6.35 25.56 -3.24
N ALA A 12 -5.97 25.30 -1.98
CA ALA A 12 -5.85 23.95 -1.43
C ALA A 12 -7.20 23.21 -1.45
N SER A 13 -8.29 23.88 -1.08
CA SER A 13 -9.64 23.34 -1.12
C SER A 13 -10.09 23.01 -2.55
N ILE A 14 -9.83 23.90 -3.51
CA ILE A 14 -10.16 23.71 -4.93
C ILE A 14 -9.36 22.54 -5.54
N LEU A 15 -8.05 22.50 -5.26
CA LEU A 15 -7.13 21.47 -5.78
C LEU A 15 -7.19 20.14 -5.01
N LYS A 16 -7.95 20.07 -3.91
CA LYS A 16 -8.04 18.91 -2.99
C LYS A 16 -6.65 18.44 -2.51
N VAL A 17 -5.78 19.38 -2.20
CA VAL A 17 -4.43 19.13 -1.62
C VAL A 17 -4.28 19.87 -0.29
N GLY A 18 -3.23 19.54 0.49
CA GLY A 18 -2.91 20.32 1.69
C GLY A 18 -2.27 21.66 1.34
N GLU A 19 -2.45 22.67 2.19
CA GLU A 19 -1.95 24.05 1.99
C GLU A 19 -0.45 24.11 1.69
N ASN A 20 0.35 23.31 2.40
CA ASN A 20 1.80 23.22 2.19
C ASN A 20 2.21 22.76 0.79
N ARG A 21 1.31 22.13 0.02
CA ARG A 21 1.58 21.66 -1.34
C ARG A 21 1.16 22.68 -2.41
N VAL A 22 0.52 23.77 -2.03
CA VAL A 22 0.18 24.84 -2.95
C VAL A 22 1.43 25.70 -3.17
N TRP A 23 1.87 25.71 -4.43
CA TRP A 23 2.94 26.54 -4.94
C TRP A 23 2.34 27.74 -5.65
N ILE A 24 2.90 28.92 -5.39
CA ILE A 24 2.52 30.19 -5.99
C ILE A 24 3.76 30.75 -6.69
N ASP A 25 3.59 31.25 -7.90
CA ASP A 25 4.66 31.89 -8.65
C ASP A 25 5.11 33.19 -7.95
N PRO A 26 6.40 33.32 -7.55
CA PRO A 26 6.92 34.52 -6.91
C PRO A 26 6.76 35.79 -7.76
N LYS A 27 6.67 35.67 -9.10
CA LYS A 27 6.53 36.82 -10.00
C LYS A 27 5.10 37.34 -10.12
N ARG A 28 4.10 36.53 -9.73
CA ARG A 28 2.68 36.86 -9.83
C ARG A 28 2.02 36.95 -8.45
N MET A 29 2.78 37.30 -7.41
CA MET A 29 2.24 37.38 -6.05
C MET A 29 1.19 38.48 -5.89
N GLU A 30 1.34 39.62 -6.58
CA GLU A 30 0.39 40.73 -6.57
C GLU A 30 -0.95 40.35 -7.23
N ASP A 31 -0.90 39.63 -8.37
CA ASP A 31 -2.09 39.08 -9.04
C ASP A 31 -2.85 38.11 -8.13
N VAL A 32 -2.11 37.29 -7.38
CA VAL A 32 -2.68 36.29 -6.47
C VAL A 32 -3.24 36.94 -5.21
N GLU A 33 -2.61 38.00 -4.69
CA GLU A 33 -3.15 38.77 -3.56
C GLU A 33 -4.50 39.42 -3.92
N SER A 34 -4.59 39.99 -5.12
CA SER A 34 -5.80 40.64 -5.65
C SER A 34 -6.98 39.69 -5.83
N ALA A 35 -6.75 38.37 -5.86
CA ALA A 35 -7.79 37.37 -6.03
C ALA A 35 -8.53 37.08 -4.71
N ILE A 36 -9.81 37.45 -4.66
CA ILE A 36 -10.69 37.29 -3.51
C ILE A 36 -11.66 36.11 -3.74
N THR A 37 -12.14 35.93 -4.97
CA THR A 37 -13.17 34.93 -5.27
C THR A 37 -12.57 33.56 -5.62
N ARG A 38 -13.36 32.49 -5.41
CA ARG A 38 -12.95 31.13 -5.81
C ARG A 38 -12.79 30.98 -7.32
N GLU A 39 -13.47 31.80 -8.11
CA GLU A 39 -13.40 31.76 -9.58
C GLU A 39 -12.10 32.38 -10.09
N GLU A 40 -11.65 33.49 -9.51
CA GLU A 40 -10.33 34.07 -9.79
C GLU A 40 -9.21 33.08 -9.45
N ILE A 41 -9.28 32.41 -8.29
CA ILE A 41 -8.31 31.38 -7.93
C ILE A 41 -8.31 30.22 -8.93
N ARG A 42 -9.47 29.83 -9.48
CA ARG A 42 -9.53 28.81 -10.56
C ARG A 42 -8.88 29.30 -11.85
N LYS A 43 -9.05 30.57 -12.23
CA LYS A 43 -8.37 31.18 -13.38
C LYS A 43 -6.86 31.19 -13.18
N LEU A 44 -6.37 31.61 -12.02
CA LEU A 44 -4.94 31.62 -11.68
C LEU A 44 -4.32 30.21 -11.62
N ILE A 45 -5.10 29.19 -11.24
CA ILE A 45 -4.68 27.79 -11.35
C ILE A 45 -4.56 27.37 -12.82
N HIS A 46 -5.52 27.76 -13.65
CA HIS A 46 -5.53 27.43 -15.09
C HIS A 46 -4.36 28.08 -15.84
N GLU A 47 -4.08 29.36 -15.55
CA GLU A 47 -2.93 30.11 -16.06
C GLU A 47 -1.58 29.63 -15.50
N GLY A 48 -1.60 28.80 -14.45
CA GLY A 48 -0.41 28.21 -13.85
C GLY A 48 0.35 29.13 -12.87
N ALA A 49 -0.24 30.24 -12.44
CA ALA A 49 0.26 31.06 -11.34
C ALA A 49 0.17 30.31 -10.00
N ILE A 50 -0.82 29.44 -9.84
CA ILE A 50 -0.99 28.55 -8.68
C ILE A 50 -0.92 27.09 -9.12
N LYS A 51 -0.03 26.29 -8.50
CA LYS A 51 0.15 24.86 -8.83
C LYS A 51 0.16 23.98 -7.59
N ALA A 52 -0.27 22.74 -7.73
CA ALA A 52 -0.10 21.72 -6.70
C ALA A 52 1.20 20.95 -6.90
N HIS A 53 2.13 21.04 -5.93
CA HIS A 53 3.28 20.14 -5.91
C HIS A 53 2.86 18.69 -5.71
N LYS A 54 3.50 17.77 -6.42
CA LYS A 54 3.27 16.32 -6.27
C LYS A 54 3.62 15.89 -4.85
N LYS A 55 2.82 14.98 -4.28
CA LYS A 55 3.12 14.40 -2.96
C LYS A 55 4.41 13.58 -3.05
N LYS A 56 5.36 13.82 -2.15
CA LYS A 56 6.54 12.97 -2.01
C LYS A 56 6.11 11.61 -1.44
N GLY A 57 6.28 10.55 -2.22
CA GLY A 57 6.08 9.17 -1.78
C GLY A 57 7.33 8.57 -1.14
N VAL A 58 7.16 7.45 -0.43
CA VAL A 58 8.30 6.67 0.10
C VAL A 58 8.74 5.63 -0.93
N SER A 59 10.03 5.60 -1.24
CA SER A 59 10.58 4.60 -2.17
C SER A 59 10.46 3.18 -1.60
N ARG A 60 10.04 2.25 -2.47
CA ARG A 60 9.95 0.82 -2.13
C ARG A 60 11.16 -0.01 -2.58
N GLY A 61 12.20 0.61 -3.16
CA GLY A 61 13.35 -0.10 -3.73
C GLY A 61 14.04 -1.05 -2.75
N ARG A 62 14.48 -0.54 -1.58
CA ARG A 62 15.11 -1.35 -0.52
C ARG A 62 14.18 -2.45 -0.01
N ALA A 63 12.90 -2.13 0.20
CA ALA A 63 11.90 -3.08 0.67
C ALA A 63 11.72 -4.25 -0.32
N ARG A 64 11.68 -3.98 -1.63
CA ARG A 64 11.58 -5.00 -2.68
C ARG A 64 12.80 -5.92 -2.71
N ILE A 65 14.01 -5.38 -2.60
CA ILE A 65 15.26 -6.16 -2.54
C ILE A 65 15.24 -7.10 -1.32
N ILE A 66 14.86 -6.59 -0.15
CA ILE A 66 14.77 -7.42 1.08
C ILE A 66 13.70 -8.50 0.93
N HIS A 67 12.55 -8.16 0.34
CA HIS A 67 11.47 -9.12 0.10
C HIS A 67 11.92 -10.26 -0.82
N GLN A 68 12.62 -9.96 -1.91
CA GLN A 68 13.17 -10.98 -2.81
C GLN A 68 14.17 -11.90 -2.09
N LYS A 69 15.10 -11.34 -1.30
CA LYS A 69 16.03 -12.14 -0.47
C LYS A 69 15.27 -13.05 0.51
N LYS A 70 14.24 -12.53 1.19
CA LYS A 70 13.39 -13.30 2.11
C LYS A 70 12.54 -14.38 1.44
N LYS A 71 12.14 -14.17 0.17
CA LYS A 71 11.42 -15.16 -0.65
C LYS A 71 12.31 -16.35 -1.00
N LYS A 72 13.60 -16.09 -1.29
CA LYS A 72 14.62 -17.13 -1.49
C LYS A 72 15.06 -17.85 -0.20
N GLY A 73 14.49 -17.51 0.96
CA GLY A 73 14.87 -18.10 2.25
C GLY A 73 16.00 -17.38 2.99
N LEU A 74 16.69 -16.43 2.37
CA LEU A 74 17.77 -15.64 2.97
C LEU A 74 17.24 -14.61 3.98
N ARG A 75 18.11 -14.11 4.87
CA ARG A 75 17.76 -13.10 5.92
C ARG A 75 16.60 -13.55 6.83
N ARG A 76 16.54 -14.86 7.14
CA ARG A 76 15.55 -15.46 8.04
C ARG A 76 16.18 -16.18 9.24
N GLY A 77 17.48 -15.99 9.53
CA GLY A 77 18.14 -16.60 10.69
C GLY A 77 17.55 -16.13 12.04
N PRO A 78 17.82 -16.83 13.15
CA PRO A 78 17.23 -16.56 14.47
C PRO A 78 17.48 -15.13 14.96
N GLY A 79 18.69 -14.60 14.81
CA GLY A 79 19.03 -13.21 15.20
C GLY A 79 18.30 -12.12 14.40
N SER A 80 17.72 -12.44 13.23
CA SER A 80 16.87 -11.51 12.48
C SER A 80 15.38 -11.61 12.87
N ARG A 81 15.03 -12.36 13.92
CA ARG A 81 13.65 -12.57 14.37
C ARG A 81 13.47 -12.01 15.78
N SER A 82 12.53 -11.10 15.93
CA SER A 82 12.21 -10.47 17.24
C SER A 82 10.89 -10.97 17.86
N GLY A 83 10.31 -12.06 17.36
CA GLY A 83 8.99 -12.55 17.78
C GLY A 83 9.02 -13.97 18.32
N ALA A 84 8.06 -14.30 19.18
CA ALA A 84 7.93 -15.63 19.78
C ALA A 84 7.83 -16.74 18.72
N ARG A 85 8.27 -17.96 19.08
CA ARG A 85 8.36 -19.14 18.18
C ARG A 85 7.09 -19.37 17.33
N LYS A 86 5.91 -19.20 17.92
CA LYS A 86 4.61 -19.46 17.26
C LYS A 86 3.98 -18.22 16.61
N ALA A 87 4.55 -17.01 16.77
CA ALA A 87 3.97 -15.78 16.26
C ALA A 87 3.94 -15.74 14.71
N ARG A 88 4.96 -16.30 14.06
CA ARG A 88 5.05 -16.35 12.59
C ARG A 88 4.26 -17.49 11.95
N GLN A 89 4.14 -18.63 12.66
CA GLN A 89 3.40 -19.81 12.22
C GLN A 89 2.70 -20.48 13.42
N PRO A 90 1.44 -20.11 13.69
CA PRO A 90 0.68 -20.73 14.78
C PRO A 90 0.40 -22.22 14.52
N ARG A 91 0.43 -23.03 15.60
CA ARG A 91 0.23 -24.50 15.51
C ARG A 91 -1.06 -24.88 14.78
N LYS A 92 -2.18 -24.26 15.16
CA LYS A 92 -3.50 -24.51 14.56
C LYS A 92 -3.50 -24.22 13.05
N LYS A 93 -2.90 -23.11 12.63
CA LYS A 93 -2.80 -22.74 11.21
C LYS A 93 -1.98 -23.75 10.41
N MET A 94 -0.83 -24.18 10.94
CA MET A 94 -0.01 -25.21 10.29
C MET A 94 -0.77 -26.54 10.15
N TRP A 95 -1.48 -26.97 11.19
CA TRP A 95 -2.29 -28.19 11.15
C TRP A 95 -3.41 -28.10 10.10
N ILE A 96 -4.15 -26.97 10.07
CA ILE A 96 -5.21 -26.72 9.08
C ILE A 96 -4.65 -26.79 7.65
N MET A 97 -3.50 -26.14 7.39
CA MET A 97 -2.86 -26.16 6.06
C MET A 97 -2.47 -27.57 5.66
N LYS A 98 -1.86 -28.34 6.57
CA LYS A 98 -1.43 -29.72 6.34
C LYS A 98 -2.62 -30.64 6.05
N ILE A 99 -3.63 -30.67 6.92
CA ILE A 99 -4.76 -31.60 6.79
C ILE A 99 -5.60 -31.30 5.53
N ARG A 100 -5.78 -30.01 5.18
CA ARG A 100 -6.49 -29.63 3.95
C ARG A 100 -5.75 -30.06 2.69
N ALA A 101 -4.42 -29.91 2.65
CA ALA A 101 -3.61 -30.35 1.53
C ALA A 101 -3.66 -31.88 1.37
N LEU A 102 -3.53 -32.63 2.49
CA LEU A 102 -3.62 -34.09 2.50
C LEU A 102 -5.00 -34.57 2.03
N ARG A 103 -6.09 -34.03 2.59
CA ARG A 103 -7.46 -34.40 2.19
C ARG A 103 -7.76 -34.09 0.73
N ARG A 104 -7.24 -32.97 0.20
CA ARG A 104 -7.33 -32.62 -1.22
C ARG A 104 -6.59 -33.65 -2.09
N ARG A 105 -5.39 -34.07 -1.69
CA ARG A 105 -4.62 -35.09 -2.40
C ARG A 105 -5.31 -36.45 -2.37
N LEU A 106 -5.84 -36.88 -1.23
CA LEU A 106 -6.59 -38.12 -1.10
C LEU A 106 -7.83 -38.13 -1.99
N ARG A 107 -8.56 -37.01 -2.06
CA ARG A 107 -9.71 -36.85 -2.95
C ARG A 107 -9.31 -37.03 -4.42
N LEU A 108 -8.23 -36.37 -4.84
CA LEU A 108 -7.70 -36.48 -6.21
C LEU A 108 -7.30 -37.93 -6.57
N LEU A 109 -6.66 -38.65 -5.63
CA LEU A 109 -6.27 -40.05 -5.86
C LEU A 109 -7.48 -40.97 -5.99
N LYS A 110 -8.53 -40.73 -5.20
CA LYS A 110 -9.80 -41.46 -5.28
C LYS A 110 -10.50 -41.21 -6.62
N GLU A 111 -10.56 -39.96 -7.07
CA GLU A 111 -11.17 -39.56 -8.35
C GLU A 111 -10.43 -40.15 -9.55
N ARG A 112 -9.10 -40.29 -9.47
CA ARG A 112 -8.28 -40.95 -10.50
C ARG A 112 -8.27 -42.48 -10.39
N HIS A 113 -9.08 -43.06 -9.50
CA HIS A 113 -9.13 -44.50 -9.24
C HIS A 113 -7.79 -45.16 -8.85
N VAL A 114 -6.81 -44.37 -8.39
CA VAL A 114 -5.52 -44.89 -7.90
C VAL A 114 -5.68 -45.58 -6.55
N ILE A 115 -6.65 -45.13 -5.75
CA ILE A 115 -7.01 -45.75 -4.47
C ILE A 115 -8.47 -46.16 -4.47
N SER A 116 -8.77 -47.30 -3.83
CA SER A 116 -10.14 -47.74 -3.62
C SER A 116 -10.87 -46.88 -2.60
N ARG A 117 -12.21 -46.91 -2.62
CA ARG A 117 -13.05 -46.17 -1.67
C ARG A 117 -12.83 -46.61 -0.22
N SER A 118 -12.52 -47.90 0.01
CA SER A 118 -12.22 -48.44 1.34
C SER A 118 -10.91 -47.87 1.87
N VAL A 119 -9.86 -47.83 1.03
CA VAL A 119 -8.56 -47.23 1.38
C VAL A 119 -8.69 -45.73 1.63
N TYR A 120 -9.45 -45.00 0.80
CA TYR A 120 -9.72 -43.58 1.04
C TYR A 120 -10.37 -43.33 2.41
N ARG A 121 -11.40 -44.11 2.77
CA ARG A 121 -12.07 -43.98 4.07
C ARG A 121 -11.11 -44.25 5.23
N ARG A 122 -10.28 -45.30 5.14
CA ARG A 122 -9.28 -45.64 6.16
C ARG A 122 -8.26 -44.52 6.37
N LEU A 123 -7.79 -43.89 5.29
CA LEU A 123 -6.77 -42.82 5.34
C LEU A 123 -7.33 -41.43 5.65
N TYR A 124 -8.65 -41.24 5.57
CA TYR A 124 -9.29 -39.94 5.75
C TYR A 124 -9.62 -39.62 7.22
N VAL A 125 -9.86 -40.67 8.01
CA VAL A 125 -10.02 -40.61 9.47
C VAL A 125 -8.77 -39.99 10.08
#